data_AF-A0A319E1Q3-F1
#
_entry.id   AF-A0A319E1Q3-F1
#
_cell.length_a   1.000
_cell.length_b   1.000
_cell.length_c   1.000
_cell.angle_alpha   90.00
_cell.angle_beta   90.00
_cell.angle_gamma   90.00
#
_symmetry.space_group_name_H-M   'P 1'
#
loop_
_entity.id
_entity.type
_entity.pdbx_description
1 polymer ?
#
loop_
_entity_poly.entity_id
_entity_poly.type
_entity_poly.pdbx_seq_one_letter_code
_entity_poly.pdbx_strand_id
1 'polypeptide(L)'
;MPAKPNSTPPSASPNQASLLAQNPQIQTPITTKQPTFTLFPLLLPFELRHQIWRASLPSPIHQALYLYKLGCWSPRPPSPATPDSPITLHYDHTLLPPFTIPTQPPFHVTREARHIVLSWTRDQNIQIRFHKASQSFVFVRVLDPRHDAMYIPFAKWETFRSEPFRRDFQPDIVDLRPGWTTPEIARFALPRE
;
A
#
# COMPACT_ATOMS: atom_id res chain seq x y z
N MET A 1 37.91 -48.18 -30.72
CA MET A 1 37.69 -47.94 -32.17
C MET A 1 37.91 -46.44 -32.47
N PRO A 2 38.14 -46.05 -33.74
CA PRO A 2 39.35 -45.30 -34.10
C PRO A 2 39.23 -43.77 -34.17
N ALA A 3 40.32 -43.11 -34.58
CA ALA A 3 40.53 -41.67 -34.57
C ALA A 3 40.51 -41.01 -35.96
N LYS A 4 40.37 -39.66 -35.97
CA LYS A 4 40.68 -38.70 -37.07
C LYS A 4 39.77 -38.80 -38.34
N PRO A 5 39.80 -37.82 -39.28
CA PRO A 5 40.66 -36.63 -39.42
C PRO A 5 39.95 -35.26 -39.66
N ASN A 6 40.74 -34.19 -39.75
CA ASN A 6 40.40 -32.88 -40.36
C ASN A 6 40.30 -32.98 -41.90
N SER A 7 39.45 -32.15 -42.53
CA SER A 7 39.73 -31.54 -43.85
C SER A 7 38.77 -30.36 -44.19
N THR A 8 39.31 -29.36 -44.90
CA THR A 8 38.66 -28.08 -45.31
C THR A 8 39.19 -27.70 -46.71
N PRO A 9 38.57 -26.77 -47.49
CA PRO A 9 37.18 -26.69 -47.96
C PRO A 9 37.11 -27.32 -49.39
N PRO A 10 37.04 -26.69 -50.60
CA PRO A 10 36.77 -25.30 -51.05
C PRO A 10 35.56 -25.14 -52.03
N SER A 11 35.34 -23.91 -52.51
CA SER A 11 34.66 -23.51 -53.77
C SER A 11 33.11 -23.53 -53.88
N ALA A 12 32.49 -22.34 -53.94
CA ALA A 12 31.97 -21.79 -55.20
C ALA A 12 31.37 -20.36 -55.05
N SER A 13 32.02 -19.40 -55.68
CA SER A 13 31.47 -18.14 -56.25
C SER A 13 31.93 -18.13 -57.73
N PRO A 14 31.29 -17.43 -58.71
CA PRO A 14 30.58 -16.15 -58.54
C PRO A 14 29.31 -15.96 -59.41
N ASN A 15 28.65 -14.80 -59.25
CA ASN A 15 28.08 -13.89 -60.29
C ASN A 15 27.09 -12.94 -59.61
N GLN A 16 27.49 -11.72 -59.24
CA GLN A 16 27.46 -10.52 -60.10
C GLN A 16 26.07 -10.14 -60.64
N ALA A 17 25.41 -9.19 -59.97
CA ALA A 17 24.45 -8.25 -60.56
C ALA A 17 24.58 -6.89 -59.83
N SER A 18 24.61 -5.80 -60.60
CA SER A 18 24.84 -4.41 -60.18
C SER A 18 23.92 -3.94 -59.03
N LEU A 19 24.38 -3.17 -58.03
CA LEU A 19 24.87 -1.78 -58.04
C LEU A 19 23.82 -0.72 -58.48
N LEU A 20 23.61 0.25 -57.56
CA LEU A 20 23.03 1.59 -57.73
C LEU A 20 21.50 1.77 -57.84
N ALA A 21 20.88 2.00 -56.67
CA ALA A 21 20.02 3.17 -56.46
C ALA A 21 20.03 3.56 -54.97
N GLN A 22 20.40 4.81 -54.67
CA GLN A 22 20.39 5.35 -53.29
C GLN A 22 18.96 5.73 -52.90
N ASN A 23 18.57 5.49 -51.64
CA ASN A 23 17.40 6.14 -51.05
C ASN A 23 17.67 6.45 -49.57
N PRO A 24 17.98 7.71 -49.20
CA PRO A 24 18.24 8.08 -47.82
C PRO A 24 16.92 8.20 -47.05
N GLN A 25 16.39 7.07 -46.58
CA GLN A 25 15.35 7.08 -45.56
C GLN A 25 15.96 7.57 -44.25
N ILE A 26 15.83 8.88 -44.03
CA ILE A 26 16.13 9.56 -42.77
C ILE A 26 15.32 8.86 -41.69
N GLN A 27 16.00 8.12 -40.80
CA GLN A 27 15.40 7.59 -39.59
C GLN A 27 15.08 8.77 -38.67
N THR A 28 13.86 9.30 -38.78
CA THR A 28 13.36 10.25 -37.81
C THR A 28 13.28 9.52 -36.45
N PRO A 29 13.91 10.05 -35.38
CA PRO A 29 13.69 9.49 -34.06
C PRO A 29 12.21 9.65 -33.74
N ILE A 30 11.53 8.54 -33.44
CA ILE A 30 10.13 8.54 -33.04
C ILE A 30 10.07 9.08 -31.60
N THR A 31 10.23 10.39 -31.45
CA THR A 31 10.09 11.09 -30.18
C THR A 31 8.63 11.00 -29.79
N THR A 32 8.30 9.97 -29.02
CA THR A 32 7.02 9.79 -28.35
C THR A 32 6.85 10.91 -27.32
N LYS A 33 6.39 12.06 -27.79
CA LYS A 33 5.92 13.16 -26.95
C LYS A 33 4.85 12.58 -26.02
N GLN A 34 5.19 12.46 -24.74
CA GLN A 34 4.18 12.11 -23.73
C GLN A 34 3.04 13.12 -23.82
N PRO A 35 1.77 12.67 -23.76
CA PRO A 35 0.63 13.57 -23.88
C PRO A 35 0.57 14.50 -22.66
N THR A 36 0.98 15.75 -22.85
CA THR A 36 0.99 16.76 -21.80
C THR A 36 -0.44 17.26 -21.53
N PHE A 37 -0.87 17.21 -20.27
CA PHE A 37 -2.19 17.68 -19.82
C PHE A 37 -2.25 19.22 -19.76
N THR A 38 -2.25 19.88 -20.93
CA THR A 38 -2.11 21.35 -21.06
C THR A 38 -3.43 22.11 -21.08
N LEU A 39 -4.50 21.54 -21.65
CA LEU A 39 -5.75 22.27 -21.85
C LEU A 39 -6.41 22.67 -20.53
N PHE A 40 -6.39 21.79 -19.52
CA PHE A 40 -7.01 22.06 -18.22
C PHE A 40 -6.39 23.27 -17.47
N PRO A 41 -5.06 23.37 -17.27
CA PRO A 41 -4.45 24.55 -16.66
C PRO A 41 -4.53 25.83 -17.51
N LEU A 42 -4.76 25.74 -18.82
CA LEU A 42 -4.87 26.88 -19.72
C LEU A 42 -6.31 27.44 -19.82
N LEU A 43 -7.33 26.59 -19.76
CA LEU A 43 -8.73 26.98 -19.97
C LEU A 43 -9.49 27.34 -18.69
N LEU A 44 -8.94 27.03 -17.50
CA LEU A 44 -9.63 27.20 -16.23
C LEU A 44 -8.84 28.06 -15.22
N PRO A 45 -9.47 29.08 -14.61
CA PRO A 45 -8.96 29.76 -13.42
C PRO A 45 -8.57 28.78 -12.31
N PHE A 46 -7.61 29.20 -11.48
CA PHE A 46 -7.06 28.37 -10.40
C PHE A 46 -8.15 27.87 -9.44
N GLU A 47 -9.11 28.73 -9.12
CA GLU A 47 -10.22 28.48 -8.21
C GLU A 47 -11.08 27.32 -8.70
N LEU A 48 -11.43 27.31 -10.00
CA LEU A 48 -12.22 26.24 -10.61
C LEU A 48 -11.42 24.93 -10.69
N ARG A 49 -10.13 24.98 -11.04
CA ARG A 49 -9.26 23.79 -11.05
C ARG A 49 -9.16 23.15 -9.68
N HIS A 50 -8.93 23.97 -8.67
CA HIS A 50 -8.84 23.56 -7.28
C HIS A 50 -10.18 22.99 -6.75
N GLN A 51 -11.33 23.56 -7.14
CA GLN A 51 -12.65 23.00 -6.85
C GLN A 51 -12.86 21.64 -7.54
N ILE A 52 -12.56 21.51 -8.83
CA ILE A 52 -12.67 20.25 -9.59
C ILE A 52 -11.81 19.16 -8.95
N TRP A 53 -10.55 19.46 -8.61
CA TRP A 53 -9.67 18.49 -7.97
C TRP A 53 -10.15 18.06 -6.58
N ARG A 54 -10.76 18.96 -5.79
CA ARG A 54 -11.39 18.60 -4.52
C ARG A 54 -12.65 17.77 -4.72
N ALA A 55 -13.50 18.12 -5.68
CA ALA A 55 -14.74 17.40 -5.99
C ALA A 55 -14.49 16.02 -6.61
N SER A 56 -13.33 15.80 -7.23
CA SER A 56 -12.93 14.51 -7.79
C SER A 56 -12.38 13.52 -6.75
N LEU A 57 -12.15 13.95 -5.51
CA LEU A 57 -11.70 13.08 -4.43
C LEU A 57 -12.90 12.43 -3.73
N PRO A 58 -12.77 11.17 -3.25
CA PRO A 58 -13.81 10.51 -2.48
C PRO A 58 -14.22 11.30 -1.23
N SER A 59 -15.50 11.17 -0.87
CA SER A 59 -16.01 11.65 0.41
C SER A 59 -15.22 11.06 1.59
N PRO A 60 -15.10 11.79 2.71
CA PRO A 60 -14.40 11.32 3.89
C PRO A 60 -14.82 9.92 4.38
N ILE A 61 -13.83 9.11 4.78
CA ILE A 61 -14.07 7.79 5.38
C ILE A 61 -14.25 7.99 6.88
N HIS A 62 -15.50 8.29 7.27
CA HIS A 62 -15.85 8.62 8.65
C HIS A 62 -15.79 7.43 9.62
N GLN A 63 -16.19 6.24 9.17
CA GLN A 63 -16.23 5.01 9.97
C GLN A 63 -15.83 3.84 9.09
N ALA A 64 -14.57 3.42 9.18
CA ALA A 64 -14.11 2.21 8.50
C ALA A 64 -14.41 0.96 9.34
N LEU A 65 -14.56 -0.17 8.65
CA LEU A 65 -14.78 -1.49 9.27
C LEU A 65 -13.54 -2.35 9.08
N TYR A 66 -12.90 -2.75 10.18
CA TYR A 66 -11.73 -3.63 10.16
C TYR A 66 -12.09 -5.04 10.59
N LEU A 67 -11.51 -6.05 9.93
CA LEU A 67 -11.75 -7.44 10.27
C LEU A 67 -10.85 -7.86 11.45
N TYR A 68 -11.44 -8.55 12.44
CA TYR A 68 -10.69 -9.14 13.54
C TYR A 68 -9.62 -10.13 13.05
N LYS A 69 -8.41 -9.94 13.57
CA LYS A 69 -7.21 -10.74 13.37
C LYS A 69 -6.65 -11.16 14.73
N LEU A 70 -6.29 -12.44 14.84
CA LEU A 70 -5.59 -13.01 15.99
C LEU A 70 -4.12 -12.55 16.03
N GLY A 71 -3.58 -12.36 17.23
CA GLY A 71 -2.20 -11.94 17.45
C GLY A 71 -2.04 -10.43 17.56
N CYS A 72 -3.08 -9.72 18.02
CA CYS A 72 -3.03 -8.27 18.27
C CYS A 72 -2.77 -7.91 19.74
N TRP A 73 -2.69 -8.89 20.65
CA TRP A 73 -2.29 -8.65 22.03
C TRP A 73 -0.76 -8.72 22.22
N SER A 74 -0.19 -7.58 22.61
CA SER A 74 1.25 -7.39 22.78
C SER A 74 1.58 -7.01 24.22
N PRO A 75 2.70 -7.50 24.80
CA PRO A 75 3.22 -6.97 26.04
C PRO A 75 3.74 -5.54 25.83
N ARG A 76 3.29 -4.63 26.69
CA ARG A 76 3.85 -3.28 26.84
C ARG A 76 4.93 -3.37 27.93
N PRO A 77 6.18 -2.98 27.66
CA PRO A 77 7.19 -2.88 28.71
C PRO A 77 6.79 -1.80 29.72
N PRO A 78 7.27 -1.88 30.97
CA PRO A 78 7.06 -0.81 31.95
C PRO A 78 7.52 0.54 31.41
N SER A 79 6.75 1.58 31.72
CA SER A 79 7.13 2.95 31.38
C SER A 79 8.42 3.33 32.10
N PRO A 80 9.40 4.01 31.47
CA PRO A 80 10.60 4.47 32.15
C PRO A 80 10.33 5.46 33.29
N ALA A 81 9.15 6.08 33.32
CA ALA A 81 8.70 6.93 34.43
C ALA A 81 8.17 6.14 35.65
N THR A 82 7.87 4.85 35.48
CA THR A 82 7.37 3.93 36.52
C THR A 82 7.98 2.54 36.28
N PRO A 83 9.30 2.36 36.53
CA PRO A 83 10.00 1.11 36.20
C PRO A 83 9.47 -0.10 36.99
N ASP A 84 8.89 0.13 38.17
CA ASP A 84 8.26 -0.90 39.02
C ASP A 84 6.85 -1.29 38.58
N SER A 85 6.33 -0.71 37.48
CA SER A 85 5.03 -1.12 36.94
C SER A 85 5.10 -2.54 36.37
N PRO A 86 4.09 -3.39 36.57
CA PRO A 86 4.06 -4.70 35.94
C PRO A 86 3.96 -4.55 34.42
N ILE A 87 4.50 -5.52 33.69
CA ILE A 87 4.26 -5.66 32.26
C ILE A 87 2.75 -5.77 32.04
N THR A 88 2.23 -5.07 31.03
CA THR A 88 0.80 -5.08 30.73
C THR A 88 0.53 -5.56 29.32
N LEU A 89 -0.39 -6.49 29.15
CA LEU A 89 -0.93 -6.81 27.84
C LEU A 89 -1.85 -5.67 27.37
N HIS A 90 -1.68 -5.28 26.11
CA HIS A 90 -2.51 -4.30 25.45
C HIS A 90 -2.87 -4.76 24.05
N TYR A 91 -4.03 -4.31 23.58
CA TYR A 91 -4.47 -4.55 22.21
C TYR A 91 -3.80 -3.55 21.26
N ASP A 92 -2.76 -4.01 20.57
CA ASP A 92 -2.08 -3.24 19.54
C ASP A 92 -2.85 -3.31 18.22
N HIS A 93 -3.75 -2.34 18.05
CA HIS A 93 -4.54 -2.16 16.85
C HIS A 93 -3.69 -1.81 15.60
N THR A 94 -2.42 -1.43 15.75
CA THR A 94 -1.53 -1.16 14.61
C THR A 94 -1.07 -2.44 13.90
N LEU A 95 -1.20 -3.61 14.56
CA LEU A 95 -0.97 -4.94 13.99
C LEU A 95 -2.13 -5.43 13.11
N LEU A 96 -3.28 -4.72 13.10
CA LEU A 96 -4.36 -4.99 12.16
C LEU A 96 -3.92 -4.63 10.72
N PRO A 97 -4.32 -5.39 9.69
CA PRO A 97 -4.07 -5.01 8.31
C PRO A 97 -4.71 -3.64 8.03
N PRO A 98 -3.97 -2.65 7.52
CA PRO A 98 -4.53 -1.34 7.24
C PRO A 98 -5.50 -1.42 6.05
N PHE A 99 -6.51 -0.56 6.04
CA PHE A 99 -7.49 -0.50 4.96
C PHE A 99 -6.85 0.13 3.71
N THR A 100 -6.77 -0.64 2.62
CA THR A 100 -6.24 -0.16 1.35
C THR A 100 -7.30 0.65 0.60
N ILE A 101 -6.96 1.89 0.28
CA ILE A 101 -7.77 2.81 -0.51
C ILE A 101 -7.23 2.79 -1.95
N PRO A 102 -8.09 2.79 -2.99
CA PRO A 102 -7.64 2.92 -4.37
C PRO A 102 -6.74 4.14 -4.58
N THR A 103 -5.69 4.00 -5.38
CA THR A 103 -4.78 5.09 -5.75
C THR A 103 -5.58 6.23 -6.39
N GLN A 104 -5.48 7.43 -5.82
CA GLN A 104 -6.26 8.59 -6.27
C GLN A 104 -5.72 9.15 -7.59
N PRO A 105 -6.47 9.12 -8.71
CA PRO A 105 -5.95 9.57 -10.00
C PRO A 105 -5.36 10.99 -9.99
N PRO A 106 -5.96 12.01 -9.31
CA PRO A 106 -5.40 13.35 -9.24
C PRO A 106 -3.96 13.43 -8.67
N PHE A 107 -3.53 12.44 -7.87
CA PHE A 107 -2.15 12.38 -7.32
C PHE A 107 -1.07 12.32 -8.41
N HIS A 108 -1.42 11.77 -9.59
CA HIS A 108 -0.47 11.51 -10.68
C HIS A 108 -0.51 12.56 -11.79
N VAL A 109 -1.59 13.35 -11.92
CA VAL A 109 -1.80 14.24 -13.08
C VAL A 109 -0.93 15.49 -13.06
N THR A 110 -0.98 16.28 -11.97
CA THR A 110 -0.24 17.55 -11.86
C THR A 110 0.29 17.78 -10.43
N ARG A 111 1.25 18.71 -10.27
CA ARG A 111 1.74 19.13 -8.95
C ARG A 111 0.65 19.77 -8.08
N GLU A 112 -0.25 20.53 -8.70
CA GLU A 112 -1.44 21.13 -8.07
C GLU A 112 -2.37 20.04 -7.52
N ALA A 113 -2.80 19.12 -8.39
CA ALA A 113 -3.70 18.04 -8.03
C ALA A 113 -3.10 17.15 -6.93
N ARG A 114 -1.80 16.83 -7.04
CA ARG A 114 -1.05 16.12 -6.00
C ARG A 114 -1.06 16.84 -4.64
N HIS A 115 -0.89 18.17 -4.61
CA HIS A 115 -0.93 18.93 -3.37
C HIS A 115 -2.31 18.84 -2.69
N ILE A 116 -3.38 18.88 -3.48
CA ILE A 116 -4.76 18.75 -2.99
C ILE A 116 -5.00 17.33 -2.42
N VAL A 117 -4.56 16.29 -3.12
CA VAL A 117 -4.61 14.90 -2.61
C VAL A 117 -3.82 14.76 -1.30
N LEU A 118 -2.62 15.34 -1.22
CA LEU A 118 -1.78 15.30 -0.01
C LEU A 118 -2.44 15.99 1.19
N SER A 119 -3.20 17.07 0.99
CA SER A 119 -4.03 17.67 2.03
C SER A 119 -5.11 16.68 2.49
N TRP A 120 -5.93 16.22 1.55
CA TRP A 120 -7.02 15.28 1.82
C TRP A 120 -6.54 14.00 2.53
N THR A 121 -5.38 13.45 2.18
CA THR A 121 -4.83 12.29 2.89
C THR A 121 -4.50 12.60 4.35
N ARG A 122 -3.97 13.80 4.64
CA ARG A 122 -3.67 14.22 6.02
C ARG A 122 -4.97 14.38 6.82
N ASP A 123 -5.96 15.03 6.22
CA ASP A 123 -7.26 15.32 6.81
C ASP A 123 -8.09 14.04 7.09
N GLN A 124 -7.67 12.89 6.53
CA GLN A 124 -8.34 11.59 6.64
C GLN A 124 -7.50 10.50 7.36
N ASN A 125 -6.33 10.87 7.92
CA ASN A 125 -5.35 9.94 8.50
C ASN A 125 -4.93 8.80 7.53
N ILE A 126 -4.81 9.13 6.25
CA ILE A 126 -4.37 8.22 5.18
C ILE A 126 -2.86 8.38 5.00
N GLN A 127 -2.15 7.26 5.09
CA GLN A 127 -0.72 7.16 4.80
C GLN A 127 -0.53 6.77 3.33
N ILE A 128 0.44 7.40 2.66
CA ILE A 128 0.87 7.00 1.32
C ILE A 128 2.14 6.17 1.45
N ARG A 129 2.10 4.91 0.98
CA ARG A 129 3.23 3.97 1.02
C ARG A 129 3.68 3.63 -0.39
N PHE A 130 4.98 3.55 -0.63
CA PHE A 130 5.52 3.08 -1.90
C PHE A 130 5.71 1.56 -1.88
N HIS A 131 5.00 0.85 -2.75
CA HIS A 131 5.07 -0.60 -2.85
C HIS A 131 6.12 -1.01 -3.89
N LYS A 132 7.28 -1.48 -3.43
CA LYS A 132 8.45 -1.77 -4.27
C LYS A 132 8.18 -2.79 -5.38
N ALA A 133 7.36 -3.82 -5.14
CA ALA A 133 7.14 -4.88 -6.12
C ALA A 133 6.26 -4.43 -7.31
N SER A 134 5.33 -3.49 -7.10
CA SER A 134 4.50 -2.90 -8.18
C SER A 134 4.99 -1.52 -8.64
N GLN A 135 6.09 -1.00 -8.07
CA GLN A 135 6.62 0.35 -8.31
C GLN A 135 5.55 1.46 -8.22
N SER A 136 4.57 1.31 -7.31
CA SER A 136 3.40 2.18 -7.24
C SER A 136 3.11 2.70 -5.83
N PHE A 137 2.36 3.80 -5.75
CA PHE A 137 1.90 4.36 -4.49
C PHE A 137 0.55 3.74 -4.08
N VAL A 138 0.50 3.23 -2.86
CA VAL A 138 -0.68 2.64 -2.22
C VAL A 138 -1.12 3.57 -1.10
N PHE A 139 -2.41 3.87 -1.06
CA PHE A 139 -3.03 4.70 -0.03
C PHE A 139 -3.60 3.76 1.03
N VAL A 140 -3.23 3.93 2.30
CA VAL A 140 -3.66 3.05 3.38
C VAL A 140 -4.09 3.85 4.59
N ARG A 141 -5.19 3.44 5.24
CA ARG A 141 -5.68 4.02 6.48
C ARG A 141 -5.49 3.00 7.61
N VAL A 142 -4.97 3.44 8.74
CA VAL A 142 -4.87 2.62 9.96
C VAL A 142 -6.17 2.77 10.75
N LEU A 143 -6.54 1.77 11.56
CA LEU A 143 -7.73 1.85 12.42
C LEU A 143 -7.59 3.02 13.41
N ASP A 144 -8.62 3.86 13.50
CA ASP A 144 -8.82 4.82 14.58
C ASP A 144 -9.72 4.19 15.65
N PRO A 145 -9.20 3.86 16.86
CA PRO A 145 -9.96 3.20 17.91
C PRO A 145 -11.21 3.94 18.40
N ARG A 146 -11.30 5.26 18.17
CA ARG A 146 -12.40 6.11 18.65
C ARG A 146 -13.56 6.19 17.66
N HIS A 147 -13.26 6.13 16.37
CA HIS A 147 -14.23 6.37 15.30
C HIS A 147 -14.58 5.13 14.47
N ASP A 148 -13.60 4.26 14.21
CA ASP A 148 -13.79 3.05 13.41
C ASP A 148 -14.39 1.90 14.24
N ALA A 149 -14.88 0.87 13.55
CA ALA A 149 -15.40 -0.34 14.16
C ALA A 149 -14.58 -1.58 13.78
N MET A 150 -14.40 -2.50 14.73
CA MET A 150 -13.85 -3.83 14.46
C MET A 150 -14.98 -4.86 14.32
N TYR A 151 -15.07 -5.49 13.15
CA TYR A 151 -15.96 -6.62 12.90
C TYR A 151 -15.36 -7.93 13.42
N ILE A 152 -16.10 -8.60 14.31
CA ILE A 152 -15.75 -9.93 14.81
C ILE A 152 -16.79 -10.92 14.27
N PRO A 153 -16.42 -11.81 13.32
CA PRO A 153 -17.31 -12.89 12.89
C PRO A 153 -17.69 -13.78 14.07
N PHE A 154 -18.94 -14.26 14.13
CA PHE A 154 -19.44 -15.10 15.23
C PHE A 154 -18.55 -16.33 15.49
N ALA A 155 -18.13 -17.02 14.41
CA ALA A 155 -17.20 -18.15 14.48
C ALA A 155 -15.81 -17.83 15.06
N LYS A 156 -15.45 -16.55 15.20
CA LYS A 156 -14.21 -16.07 15.85
C LYS A 156 -14.45 -15.41 17.21
N TRP A 157 -15.70 -15.25 17.65
CA TRP A 157 -16.03 -14.59 18.92
C TRP A 157 -15.33 -15.27 20.11
N GLU A 158 -15.37 -16.60 20.19
CA GLU A 158 -14.70 -17.34 21.26
C GLU A 158 -13.19 -17.18 21.25
N THR A 159 -12.60 -17.15 20.06
CA THR A 159 -11.17 -16.89 19.88
C THR A 159 -10.80 -15.48 20.35
N PHE A 160 -11.59 -14.46 20.00
CA PHE A 160 -11.39 -13.09 20.48
C PHE A 160 -11.50 -12.99 22.01
N ARG A 161 -12.51 -13.60 22.64
CA ARG A 161 -12.67 -13.60 24.10
C ARG A 161 -11.52 -14.30 24.83
N SER A 162 -11.02 -15.41 24.29
CA SER A 162 -9.96 -16.22 24.90
C SER A 162 -8.53 -15.77 24.55
N GLU A 163 -8.35 -14.87 23.56
CA GLU A 163 -7.04 -14.38 23.11
C GLU A 163 -6.16 -13.78 24.22
N PRO A 164 -6.61 -12.83 25.08
CA PRO A 164 -5.75 -12.26 26.12
C PRO A 164 -5.27 -13.34 27.10
N PHE A 165 -6.19 -14.18 27.60
CA PHE A 165 -5.86 -15.31 28.48
C PHE A 165 -4.85 -16.28 27.84
N ARG A 166 -4.97 -16.57 26.54
CA ARG A 166 -4.01 -17.42 25.81
C ARG A 166 -2.66 -16.75 25.60
N ARG A 167 -2.59 -15.41 25.59
CA ARG A 167 -1.34 -14.67 25.46
C ARG A 167 -0.52 -14.77 26.74
N ASP A 168 -1.16 -14.79 27.91
CA ASP A 168 -0.49 -14.94 29.22
C ASP A 168 0.34 -16.22 29.32
N PHE A 169 -0.11 -17.33 28.73
CA PHE A 169 0.59 -18.61 28.77
C PHE A 169 1.72 -18.76 27.72
N GLN A 170 2.08 -17.70 27.01
CA GLN A 170 3.20 -17.73 26.07
C GLN A 170 4.54 -17.65 26.80
N PRO A 171 5.59 -18.35 26.31
CA PRO A 171 6.85 -18.52 27.03
C PRO A 171 7.66 -17.23 27.21
N ASP A 172 7.32 -16.16 26.49
CA ASP A 172 7.95 -14.84 26.64
C ASP A 172 7.39 -14.03 27.81
N ILE A 173 6.20 -14.38 28.35
CA ILE A 173 5.55 -13.61 29.43
C ILE A 173 4.91 -14.43 30.56
N VAL A 174 4.90 -15.76 30.47
CA VAL A 174 4.21 -16.65 31.44
C VAL A 174 4.66 -16.46 32.89
N ASP A 175 5.95 -16.24 33.13
CA ASP A 175 6.50 -16.01 34.46
C ASP A 175 6.29 -14.57 34.97
N LEU A 176 5.89 -13.65 34.09
CA LEU A 176 5.81 -12.22 34.36
C LEU A 176 4.43 -11.78 34.90
N ARG A 177 3.44 -12.68 34.86
CA ARG A 177 2.04 -12.47 35.33
C ARG A 177 1.49 -11.08 34.93
N PRO A 178 1.43 -10.77 33.63
CA PRO A 178 1.12 -9.43 33.18
C PRO A 178 -0.28 -9.00 33.60
N GLY A 179 -0.45 -7.71 33.90
CA GLY A 179 -1.77 -7.10 33.98
C GLY A 179 -2.37 -6.95 32.57
N TRP A 180 -3.67 -6.69 32.45
CA TRP A 180 -4.30 -6.42 31.16
C TRP A 180 -4.88 -5.01 31.12
N THR A 181 -4.85 -4.40 29.94
CA THR A 181 -5.57 -3.15 29.65
C THR A 181 -6.80 -3.43 28.79
N THR A 182 -7.87 -2.66 28.99
CA THR A 182 -9.03 -2.69 28.10
C THR A 182 -8.63 -2.22 26.70
N PRO A 183 -9.02 -2.91 25.61
CA PRO A 183 -8.74 -2.43 24.26
C PRO A 183 -9.28 -1.01 24.04
N GLU A 184 -8.50 -0.16 23.37
CA GLU A 184 -8.89 1.24 23.08
C GLU A 184 -10.03 1.34 22.04
N ILE A 185 -10.41 0.23 21.41
CA ILE A 185 -11.44 0.16 20.37
C ILE A 185 -12.82 0.31 21.01
N ALA A 186 -13.46 1.45 20.75
CA ALA A 186 -14.76 1.81 21.32
C ALA A 186 -15.95 1.14 20.64
N ARG A 187 -15.78 0.55 19.44
CA ARG A 187 -16.87 0.05 18.59
C ARG A 187 -16.57 -1.34 18.05
N PHE A 188 -17.45 -2.29 18.36
CA PHE A 188 -17.43 -3.64 17.82
C PHE A 188 -18.67 -3.87 16.95
N ALA A 189 -18.48 -4.44 15.77
CA ALA A 189 -19.56 -4.91 14.92
C ALA A 189 -19.64 -6.44 15.03
N LEU A 190 -20.83 -6.94 15.36
CA LEU A 190 -21.13 -8.36 15.43
C LEU A 190 -22.15 -8.70 14.33
N PRO A 191 -22.10 -9.90 13.74
CA PRO A 191 -23.16 -10.35 12.86
C PRO A 191 -24.47 -10.46 13.63
N ARG A 192 -25.58 -10.30 12.91
CA ARG A 192 -26.92 -10.58 13.45
C ARG A 192 -27.13 -12.10 13.52
N GLU A 193 -27.70 -12.55 14.62
CA GLU A 193 -28.19 -13.92 14.82
C GLU A 193 -29.39 -14.25 13.90
#